data_AF-A0A3B4YWZ4-F1
#
_entry.id   AF-A0A3B4YWZ4-F1
#
_cell.length_a   1.000
_cell.length_b   1.000
_cell.length_c   1.000
_cell.angle_alpha   90.00
_cell.angle_beta   90.00
_cell.angle_gamma   90.00
#
_symmetry.space_group_name_H-M   'P 1'
#
loop_
_entity.id
_entity.type
_entity.pdbx_description
1 polymer ?
#
loop_
_entity_poly.entity_id
_entity_poly.type
_entity_poly.pdbx_seq_one_letter_code
_entity_poly.pdbx_strand_id
1 'polypeptide(L)'
;VRDSTMTHLHAGLSSETTEKARLELNENPDTLHQDIQQVRDMIVTRPDIGFLRTDDDFILRFLRARKFDQVETFRLLAQYFQFRQQNLDMFQSFKVDDPGIKRALMDGFPGVLETPDQHGRKILILFASNWDQNRNSFTDILRAILLSLEVLIENPELQINGFILIIDWSNFSFKQASKLTPNILKLAIEGLQDSFPARFGGIHFVNQPWYIHAMYTIIKPFLKDKTRKRIFLHGNNLNSLHQLIQPECLPSEFGGTLPPYDMGIWARTLLGPDYNDETEYTLTYDALHVRENCGGGDKDMMKRSQSAVEPGTLRQTERETSTPLLALD
;
A
#
# COMPACT_ATOMS: atom_id res chain seq x y z
N VAL A 1 -34.07 8.04 -10.32
CA VAL A 1 -33.10 8.62 -9.35
C VAL A 1 -32.59 7.55 -8.37
N ARG A 2 -33.45 6.81 -7.64
CA ARG A 2 -32.99 5.70 -6.77
C ARG A 2 -32.30 4.56 -7.54
N ASP A 3 -32.88 4.13 -8.65
CA ASP A 3 -32.37 3.01 -9.48
C ASP A 3 -31.02 3.33 -10.16
N SER A 4 -30.81 4.61 -10.50
CA SER A 4 -29.57 5.14 -11.10
C SER A 4 -28.41 5.28 -10.11
N THR A 5 -28.68 5.40 -8.81
CA THR A 5 -27.64 5.49 -7.77
C THR A 5 -27.16 4.10 -7.36
N MET A 6 -28.06 3.10 -7.32
CA MET A 6 -27.70 1.70 -7.01
C MET A 6 -26.80 1.08 -8.08
N THR A 7 -27.03 1.43 -9.34
CA THR A 7 -26.17 1.02 -10.47
C THR A 7 -24.76 1.60 -10.38
N HIS A 8 -24.56 2.76 -9.72
CA HIS A 8 -23.25 3.39 -9.59
C HIS A 8 -22.38 2.72 -8.51
N LEU A 9 -22.95 2.36 -7.34
CA LEU A 9 -22.19 1.76 -6.22
C LEU A 9 -21.69 0.33 -6.51
N HIS A 10 -22.33 -0.34 -7.48
CA HIS A 10 -21.91 -1.64 -8.01
C HIS A 10 -21.23 -1.53 -9.38
N ALA A 11 -21.07 -0.32 -9.92
CA ALA A 11 -20.39 -0.12 -11.19
C ALA A 11 -18.93 -0.61 -11.07
N GLY A 12 -18.51 -1.46 -12.00
CA GLY A 12 -17.15 -1.98 -12.07
C GLY A 12 -16.90 -3.30 -11.32
N LEU A 13 -17.91 -3.91 -10.69
CA LEU A 13 -17.78 -5.27 -10.15
C LEU A 13 -18.07 -6.33 -11.22
N SER A 14 -17.24 -7.36 -11.30
CA SER A 14 -17.58 -8.56 -12.06
C SER A 14 -18.73 -9.34 -11.39
N SER A 15 -19.39 -10.22 -12.16
CA SER A 15 -20.45 -11.10 -11.63
C SER A 15 -19.93 -12.03 -10.53
N GLU A 16 -18.71 -12.53 -10.69
CA GLU A 16 -18.03 -13.35 -9.67
C GLU A 16 -17.77 -12.56 -8.39
N THR A 17 -17.22 -11.34 -8.51
CA THR A 17 -16.96 -10.47 -7.36
C THR A 17 -18.27 -10.07 -6.65
N THR A 18 -19.34 -9.82 -7.39
CA THR A 18 -20.67 -9.52 -6.83
C THR A 18 -21.21 -10.69 -6.02
N GLU A 19 -21.14 -11.91 -6.55
CA GLU A 19 -21.60 -13.10 -5.84
C GLU A 19 -20.75 -13.37 -4.59
N LYS A 20 -19.43 -13.16 -4.68
CA LYS A 20 -18.53 -13.25 -3.53
C LYS A 20 -18.88 -12.24 -2.43
N ALA A 21 -19.20 -10.99 -2.80
CA ALA A 21 -19.63 -9.99 -1.82
C ALA A 21 -20.90 -10.41 -1.09
N ARG A 22 -21.89 -10.94 -1.83
CA ARG A 22 -23.13 -11.46 -1.27
C ARG A 22 -22.88 -12.61 -0.30
N LEU A 23 -22.05 -13.59 -0.69
CA LEU A 23 -21.79 -14.81 0.08
C LEU A 23 -20.86 -14.60 1.29
N GLU A 24 -19.79 -13.81 1.13
CA GLU A 24 -18.76 -13.66 2.16
C GLU A 24 -18.94 -12.45 3.07
N LEU A 25 -19.58 -11.39 2.55
CA LEU A 25 -19.70 -10.09 3.20
C LEU A 25 -21.14 -9.73 3.57
N ASN A 26 -22.13 -10.55 3.20
CA ASN A 26 -23.55 -10.25 3.39
C ASN A 26 -24.00 -8.96 2.66
N GLU A 27 -23.32 -8.59 1.58
CA GLU A 27 -23.72 -7.43 0.78
C GLU A 27 -25.05 -7.73 0.08
N ASN A 28 -26.09 -6.96 0.44
CA ASN A 28 -27.40 -7.04 -0.18
C ASN A 28 -27.71 -5.71 -0.90
N PRO A 29 -27.81 -5.71 -2.25
CA PRO A 29 -28.14 -4.52 -3.00
C PRO A 29 -29.42 -3.84 -2.48
N ASP A 30 -30.45 -4.60 -2.13
CA ASP A 30 -31.77 -4.06 -1.73
C ASP A 30 -31.73 -3.25 -0.42
N THR A 31 -30.77 -3.55 0.47
CA THR A 31 -30.62 -2.87 1.78
C THR A 31 -29.46 -1.91 1.83
N LEU A 32 -28.61 -1.87 0.80
CA LEU A 32 -27.35 -1.11 0.78
C LEU A 32 -27.50 0.34 1.24
N HIS A 33 -28.53 1.05 0.76
CA HIS A 33 -28.77 2.44 1.14
C HIS A 33 -29.15 2.59 2.62
N GLN A 34 -29.90 1.63 3.17
CA GLN A 34 -30.26 1.61 4.59
C GLN A 34 -29.02 1.32 5.46
N ASP A 35 -28.15 0.41 5.00
CA ASP A 35 -26.91 0.08 5.70
C ASP A 35 -25.96 1.28 5.78
N ILE A 36 -25.80 2.00 4.67
CA ILE A 36 -25.00 3.24 4.63
C ILE A 36 -25.61 4.31 5.53
N GLN A 37 -26.93 4.49 5.49
CA GLN A 37 -27.61 5.50 6.30
C GLN A 37 -27.49 5.22 7.81
N GLN A 38 -27.60 3.96 8.23
CA GLN A 38 -27.40 3.59 9.63
C GLN A 38 -26.00 3.95 10.15
N VAL A 39 -24.97 3.72 9.33
CA VAL A 39 -23.60 4.12 9.69
C VAL A 39 -23.50 5.65 9.79
N ARG A 40 -24.11 6.38 8.86
CA ARG A 40 -24.14 7.85 8.88
C ARG A 40 -24.83 8.42 10.13
N ASP A 41 -25.92 7.79 10.57
CA ASP A 41 -26.62 8.22 11.78
C ASP A 41 -25.75 8.03 13.03
N MET A 42 -24.91 6.98 13.07
CA MET A 42 -23.95 6.75 14.16
C MET A 42 -22.82 7.78 14.18
N ILE A 43 -22.40 8.33 13.04
CA ILE A 43 -21.34 9.37 12.95
C ILE A 43 -21.69 10.59 13.82
N VAL A 44 -22.97 11.01 13.81
CA VAL A 44 -23.45 12.17 14.58
C VAL A 44 -23.28 11.99 16.09
N THR A 45 -23.18 10.74 16.57
CA THR A 45 -23.01 10.43 18.01
C THR A 45 -21.59 10.66 18.53
N ARG A 46 -20.61 10.92 17.65
CA ARG A 46 -19.19 11.15 18.01
C ARG A 46 -18.68 12.49 17.50
N PRO A 47 -19.19 13.63 18.03
CA PRO A 47 -18.77 14.96 17.59
C PRO A 47 -17.30 15.30 17.93
N ASP A 48 -16.65 14.49 18.77
CA ASP A 48 -15.24 14.59 19.11
C ASP A 48 -14.30 14.12 17.97
N ILE A 49 -14.82 13.36 17.00
CA ILE A 49 -14.05 12.88 15.85
C ILE A 49 -14.32 13.77 14.63
N GLY A 50 -13.25 14.23 13.99
CA GLY A 50 -13.31 14.98 12.74
C GLY A 50 -13.49 14.05 11.53
N PHE A 51 -14.73 13.64 11.27
CA PHE A 51 -15.06 12.84 10.08
C PHE A 51 -14.97 13.69 8.81
N LEU A 52 -13.85 13.61 8.10
CA LEU A 52 -13.58 14.46 6.92
C LEU A 52 -14.24 13.97 5.63
N ARG A 53 -14.66 12.70 5.58
CA ARG A 53 -15.25 12.08 4.38
C ARG A 53 -16.31 11.04 4.78
N THR A 54 -17.52 11.16 4.23
CA THR A 54 -18.70 10.33 4.58
C THR A 54 -19.65 10.08 3.40
N ASP A 55 -19.17 10.20 2.17
CA ASP A 55 -19.90 9.80 0.96
C ASP A 55 -20.16 8.28 0.94
N ASP A 56 -21.13 7.86 0.13
CA ASP A 56 -21.59 6.47 0.05
C ASP A 56 -20.44 5.52 -0.34
N ASP A 57 -19.63 5.89 -1.34
CA ASP A 57 -18.47 5.09 -1.79
C ASP A 57 -17.44 4.93 -0.67
N PHE A 58 -17.19 5.98 0.11
CA PHE A 58 -16.27 5.92 1.23
C PHE A 58 -16.78 5.03 2.36
N ILE A 59 -18.04 5.18 2.78
CA ILE A 59 -18.65 4.35 3.84
C ILE A 59 -18.70 2.89 3.41
N LEU A 60 -18.97 2.62 2.13
CA LEU A 60 -19.05 1.26 1.58
C LEU A 60 -17.75 0.47 1.76
N ARG A 61 -16.57 1.12 1.69
CA ARG A 61 -15.27 0.51 2.00
C ARG A 61 -15.29 -0.16 3.38
N PHE A 62 -15.87 0.51 4.37
CA PHE A 62 -15.92 0.06 5.76
C PHE A 62 -17.02 -0.99 6.00
N LEU A 63 -18.16 -0.89 5.30
CA LEU A 63 -19.21 -1.91 5.30
C LEU A 63 -18.66 -3.24 4.78
N ARG A 64 -18.02 -3.24 3.61
CA ARG A 64 -17.37 -4.42 3.02
C ARG A 64 -16.27 -4.98 3.93
N ALA A 65 -15.46 -4.11 4.54
CA ALA A 65 -14.41 -4.53 5.48
C ALA A 65 -14.93 -5.22 6.76
N ARG A 66 -16.19 -4.98 7.13
CA ARG A 66 -16.85 -5.52 8.33
C ARG A 66 -18.06 -6.39 8.03
N LYS A 67 -18.19 -6.87 6.78
CA LYS A 67 -19.26 -7.79 6.37
C LYS A 67 -20.66 -7.28 6.68
N PHE A 68 -20.85 -5.97 6.45
CA PHE A 68 -22.11 -5.27 6.66
C PHE A 68 -22.63 -5.33 8.10
N ASP A 69 -21.75 -5.56 9.08
CA ASP A 69 -22.05 -5.30 10.50
C ASP A 69 -21.89 -3.80 10.77
N GLN A 70 -23.02 -3.08 10.91
CA GLN A 70 -23.06 -1.63 10.96
C GLN A 70 -22.31 -1.08 12.20
N VAL A 71 -22.39 -1.79 13.34
CA VAL A 71 -21.74 -1.37 14.59
C VAL A 71 -20.22 -1.50 14.46
N GLU A 72 -19.73 -2.63 13.96
CA GLU A 72 -18.29 -2.84 13.73
C GLU A 72 -17.76 -1.97 12.59
N THR A 73 -18.58 -1.68 11.58
CA THR A 73 -18.28 -0.69 10.53
C THR A 73 -18.06 0.69 11.12
N PHE A 74 -19.00 1.18 11.94
CA PHE A 74 -18.86 2.47 12.61
C PHE A 74 -17.63 2.51 13.51
N ARG A 75 -17.38 1.44 14.27
CA ARG A 75 -16.18 1.32 15.12
C ARG A 75 -14.89 1.45 14.32
N LEU A 76 -14.79 0.80 13.16
CA LEU A 76 -13.63 0.94 12.26
C LEU A 76 -13.53 2.34 11.66
N LEU A 77 -14.65 2.92 11.22
CA LEU A 77 -14.68 4.27 10.64
C LEU A 77 -14.23 5.33 11.66
N ALA A 78 -14.73 5.25 12.90
CA ALA A 78 -14.30 6.11 13.99
C ALA A 78 -12.80 5.94 14.28
N GLN A 79 -12.31 4.69 14.35
CA GLN A 79 -10.90 4.39 14.58
C GLN A 79 -10.01 4.94 13.44
N TYR A 80 -10.45 4.87 12.19
CA TYR A 80 -9.75 5.40 11.02
C TYR A 80 -9.47 6.90 11.13
N PHE A 81 -10.47 7.70 11.53
CA PHE A 81 -10.31 9.14 11.70
C PHE A 81 -9.58 9.51 12.99
N GLN A 82 -9.89 8.81 14.09
CA GLN A 82 -9.21 9.02 15.37
C GLN A 82 -7.70 8.74 15.26
N PHE A 83 -7.31 7.67 14.55
CA PHE A 83 -5.91 7.36 14.28
C PHE A 83 -5.20 8.50 13.54
N ARG A 84 -5.87 9.14 12.58
CA ARG A 84 -5.32 10.32 11.86
C ARG A 84 -5.18 11.53 12.77
N GLN A 85 -6.20 11.82 13.57
CA GLN A 85 -6.18 12.93 14.52
C GLN A 85 -5.10 12.76 15.61
N GLN A 86 -4.78 11.52 15.99
CA GLN A 86 -3.76 11.22 16.99
C GLN A 86 -2.32 11.18 16.42
N ASN A 87 -2.17 11.06 15.11
CA ASN A 87 -0.88 10.94 14.41
C ASN A 87 -0.77 11.96 13.28
N LEU A 88 -1.11 13.23 13.56
CA LEU A 88 -1.17 14.31 12.56
C LEU A 88 0.15 14.50 11.82
N ASP A 89 1.27 14.28 12.48
CA ASP A 89 2.62 14.32 11.89
C ASP A 89 2.78 13.31 10.75
N MET A 90 2.16 12.13 10.86
CA MET A 90 2.20 11.09 9.82
C MET A 90 1.28 11.43 8.63
N PHE A 91 0.21 12.18 8.86
CA PHE A 91 -0.78 12.48 7.82
C PHE A 91 -0.70 13.92 7.29
N GLN A 92 0.18 14.76 7.82
CA GLN A 92 0.48 16.05 7.22
C GLN A 92 1.06 15.85 5.82
N SER A 93 0.63 16.67 4.85
CA SER A 93 1.08 16.61 3.45
C SER A 93 1.02 15.19 2.87
N PHE A 94 -0.05 14.43 3.16
CA PHE A 94 -0.20 13.04 2.75
C PHE A 94 -0.55 12.92 1.26
N LYS A 95 0.44 13.24 0.41
CA LYS A 95 0.36 13.26 -1.05
C LYS A 95 1.57 12.54 -1.63
N VAL A 96 1.46 12.05 -2.86
CA VAL A 96 2.51 11.25 -3.52
C VAL A 96 3.82 12.02 -3.72
N ASP A 97 3.75 13.35 -3.84
CA ASP A 97 4.87 14.26 -4.05
C ASP A 97 5.57 14.71 -2.75
N ASP A 98 5.07 14.28 -1.58
CA ASP A 98 5.78 14.47 -0.31
C ASP A 98 7.18 13.83 -0.39
N PRO A 99 8.27 14.54 -0.03
CA PRO A 99 9.62 14.04 -0.23
C PRO A 99 9.92 12.69 0.46
N GLY A 100 9.30 12.42 1.62
CA GLY A 100 9.47 11.17 2.35
C GLY A 100 8.72 10.02 1.69
N ILE A 101 7.44 10.25 1.35
CA ILE A 101 6.59 9.27 0.66
C ILE A 101 7.16 8.95 -0.72
N LYS A 102 7.45 9.97 -1.53
CA LYS A 102 8.01 9.83 -2.87
C LYS A 102 9.27 8.99 -2.85
N ARG A 103 10.21 9.31 -1.95
CA ARG A 103 11.47 8.56 -1.82
C ARG A 103 11.22 7.10 -1.41
N ALA A 104 10.29 6.85 -0.48
CA ALA A 104 9.96 5.49 -0.06
C ALA A 104 9.38 4.68 -1.23
N LEU A 105 8.46 5.26 -2.01
CA LEU A 105 7.89 4.62 -3.20
C LEU A 105 8.98 4.30 -4.24
N MET A 106 9.90 5.23 -4.47
CA MET A 106 11.02 5.06 -5.41
C MET A 106 12.01 3.97 -4.97
N ASP A 107 12.22 3.81 -3.66
CA ASP A 107 13.03 2.73 -3.10
C ASP A 107 12.28 1.37 -3.05
N GLY A 108 11.05 1.31 -3.59
CA GLY A 108 10.23 0.10 -3.70
C GLY A 108 9.37 -0.20 -2.47
N PHE A 109 9.02 0.82 -1.67
CA PHE A 109 8.21 0.66 -0.46
C PHE A 109 6.84 1.36 -0.56
N PRO A 110 5.73 0.61 -0.78
CA PRO A 110 5.69 -0.78 -1.22
C PRO A 110 5.89 -0.90 -2.74
N GLY A 111 6.29 -2.08 -3.17
CA GLY A 111 6.00 -2.56 -4.51
C GLY A 111 4.56 -3.05 -4.61
N VAL A 112 3.95 -2.94 -5.78
CA VAL A 112 2.58 -3.40 -6.06
C VAL A 112 2.58 -4.19 -7.37
N LEU A 113 2.19 -5.46 -7.30
CA LEU A 113 2.08 -6.28 -8.51
C LEU A 113 0.85 -5.87 -9.33
N GLU A 114 1.02 -5.80 -10.64
CA GLU A 114 -0.09 -5.59 -11.57
C GLU A 114 -1.06 -6.78 -11.50
N THR A 115 -0.51 -7.99 -11.59
CA THR A 115 -1.27 -9.25 -11.52
C THR A 115 -1.70 -9.54 -10.08
N PRO A 116 -3.01 -9.71 -9.80
CA PRO A 116 -3.48 -10.17 -8.50
C PRO A 116 -3.18 -11.65 -8.31
N ASP A 117 -3.38 -12.15 -7.08
CA ASP A 117 -3.33 -13.58 -6.84
C ASP A 117 -4.56 -14.33 -7.40
N GLN A 118 -4.57 -15.66 -7.26
CA GLN A 118 -5.63 -16.53 -7.75
C GLN A 118 -7.02 -16.30 -7.11
N HIS A 119 -7.14 -15.41 -6.12
CA HIS A 119 -8.39 -15.02 -5.47
C HIS A 119 -8.76 -13.55 -5.72
N GLY A 120 -8.08 -12.91 -6.69
CA GLY A 120 -8.29 -11.51 -7.05
C GLY A 120 -7.71 -10.52 -6.04
N ARG A 121 -6.83 -10.97 -5.12
CA ARG A 121 -6.23 -10.11 -4.10
C ARG A 121 -5.03 -9.38 -4.68
N LYS A 122 -4.94 -8.07 -4.44
CA LYS A 122 -3.78 -7.29 -4.89
C LYS A 122 -2.56 -7.60 -4.00
N ILE A 123 -1.42 -7.88 -4.61
CA ILE A 123 -0.20 -8.27 -3.91
C ILE A 123 0.70 -7.05 -3.74
N LEU A 124 1.00 -6.70 -2.49
CA LEU A 124 2.02 -5.74 -2.11
C LEU A 124 3.30 -6.48 -1.73
N ILE A 125 4.45 -5.94 -2.12
CA ILE A 125 5.77 -6.52 -1.83
C ILE A 125 6.64 -5.50 -1.10
N LEU A 126 7.38 -5.97 -0.10
CA LEU A 126 8.42 -5.22 0.57
C LEU A 126 9.74 -6.00 0.49
N PHE A 127 10.74 -5.43 -0.18
CA PHE A 127 12.12 -5.94 -0.14
C PHE A 127 12.85 -5.26 1.03
N ALA A 128 12.84 -5.90 2.21
CA ALA A 128 13.27 -5.25 3.44
C ALA A 128 14.73 -4.78 3.42
N SER A 129 15.59 -5.43 2.63
CA SER A 129 16.99 -5.01 2.43
C SER A 129 17.13 -3.60 1.85
N ASN A 130 16.16 -3.14 1.07
CA ASN A 130 16.21 -1.82 0.42
C ASN A 130 16.06 -0.67 1.42
N TRP A 131 15.70 -0.95 2.67
CA TRP A 131 15.48 0.10 3.67
C TRP A 131 16.81 0.70 4.13
N ASP A 132 17.19 1.81 3.50
CA ASP A 132 18.25 2.70 4.00
C ASP A 132 17.69 3.70 5.02
N GLN A 133 18.01 3.47 6.29
CA GLN A 133 17.58 4.30 7.42
C GLN A 133 18.11 5.74 7.36
N ASN A 134 19.17 6.01 6.59
CA ASN A 134 19.68 7.36 6.42
C ASN A 134 18.86 8.17 5.40
N ARG A 135 18.16 7.46 4.50
CA ARG A 135 17.34 8.05 3.44
C ARG A 135 15.87 8.13 3.84
N ASN A 136 15.33 7.10 4.48
CA ASN A 136 13.92 7.01 4.82
C ASN A 136 13.72 6.55 6.26
N SER A 137 12.86 7.28 6.98
CA SER A 137 12.35 6.77 8.25
C SER A 137 11.38 5.62 7.99
N PHE A 138 11.19 4.76 8.98
CA PHE A 138 10.14 3.74 8.89
C PHE A 138 8.74 4.38 8.81
N THR A 139 8.56 5.57 9.40
CA THR A 139 7.32 6.34 9.26
C THR A 139 7.06 6.73 7.81
N ASP A 140 8.07 7.13 7.04
CA ASP A 140 7.92 7.43 5.60
C ASP A 140 7.47 6.20 4.82
N ILE A 141 8.05 5.03 5.13
CA ILE A 141 7.65 3.75 4.54
C ILE A 141 6.19 3.44 4.89
N LEU A 142 5.79 3.60 6.16
CA LEU A 142 4.41 3.38 6.58
C LEU A 142 3.44 4.36 5.89
N ARG A 143 3.81 5.64 5.75
CA ARG A 143 3.04 6.64 5.01
C ARG A 143 2.85 6.22 3.56
N ALA A 144 3.91 5.77 2.89
CA ALA A 144 3.83 5.29 1.51
C ALA A 144 2.97 4.03 1.35
N ILE A 145 3.03 3.09 2.30
CA ILE A 145 2.16 1.91 2.32
C ILE A 145 0.69 2.32 2.50
N LEU A 146 0.40 3.18 3.47
CA LEU A 146 -0.97 3.66 3.71
C LEU A 146 -1.51 4.43 2.49
N LEU A 147 -0.69 5.28 1.86
CA LEU A 147 -1.10 6.03 0.67
C LEU A 147 -1.38 5.08 -0.50
N SER A 148 -0.51 4.09 -0.71
CA SER A 148 -0.71 3.07 -1.74
C SER A 148 -2.01 2.30 -1.52
N LEU A 149 -2.33 1.96 -0.27
CA LEU A 149 -3.58 1.30 0.07
C LEU A 149 -4.79 2.22 -0.12
N GLU A 150 -4.70 3.51 0.19
CA GLU A 150 -5.79 4.49 -0.07
C GLU A 150 -6.12 4.57 -1.57
N VAL A 151 -5.09 4.57 -2.43
CA VAL A 151 -5.29 4.56 -3.90
C VAL A 151 -5.86 3.23 -4.37
N LEU A 152 -5.33 2.11 -3.90
CA LEU A 152 -5.77 0.78 -4.35
C LEU A 152 -7.20 0.47 -3.90
N ILE A 153 -7.60 0.85 -2.70
CA ILE A 153 -8.94 0.53 -2.17
C ILE A 153 -10.07 1.32 -2.84
N GLU A 154 -9.75 2.31 -3.68
CA GLU A 154 -10.74 2.97 -4.53
C GLU A 154 -11.37 1.99 -5.54
N ASN A 155 -10.64 0.94 -5.93
CA ASN A 155 -11.20 -0.14 -6.73
C ASN A 155 -12.18 -1.00 -5.88
N PRO A 156 -13.48 -1.05 -6.25
CA PRO A 156 -14.48 -1.85 -5.53
C PRO A 156 -14.14 -3.34 -5.43
N GLU A 157 -13.48 -3.91 -6.43
CA GLU A 157 -13.08 -5.33 -6.39
C GLU A 157 -12.04 -5.59 -5.29
N LEU A 158 -11.14 -4.63 -5.01
CA LEU A 158 -10.13 -4.79 -3.96
C LEU A 158 -10.72 -4.64 -2.55
N GLN A 159 -11.85 -3.95 -2.40
CA GLN A 159 -12.61 -3.93 -1.15
C GLN A 159 -13.17 -5.32 -0.81
N ILE A 160 -13.56 -6.08 -1.84
CA ILE A 160 -14.19 -7.41 -1.73
C ILE A 160 -13.16 -8.54 -1.72
N ASN A 161 -12.11 -8.45 -2.55
CA ASN A 161 -11.09 -9.48 -2.65
C ASN A 161 -10.01 -9.29 -1.58
N GLY A 162 -9.57 -8.05 -1.39
CA GLY A 162 -8.56 -7.69 -0.40
C GLY A 162 -7.14 -7.74 -0.94
N PHE A 163 -6.19 -7.92 -0.03
CA PHE A 163 -4.76 -7.73 -0.28
C PHE A 163 -3.93 -8.89 0.26
N ILE A 164 -2.76 -9.08 -0.33
CA ILE A 164 -1.67 -9.90 0.20
C ILE A 164 -0.47 -9.00 0.45
N LEU A 165 0.27 -9.26 1.53
CA LEU A 165 1.56 -8.63 1.79
C LEU A 165 2.65 -9.70 1.77
N ILE A 166 3.65 -9.54 0.90
CA ILE A 166 4.86 -10.37 0.88
C ILE A 166 6.03 -9.50 1.35
N ILE A 167 6.79 -9.99 2.32
CA ILE A 167 7.95 -9.29 2.88
C ILE A 167 9.16 -10.20 2.69
N ASP A 168 10.04 -9.80 1.77
CA ASP A 168 11.33 -10.45 1.58
C ASP A 168 12.33 -9.92 2.60
N TRP A 169 12.86 -10.83 3.42
CA TRP A 169 13.86 -10.52 4.43
C TRP A 169 15.28 -10.93 4.00
N SER A 170 15.46 -11.32 2.74
CA SER A 170 16.79 -11.54 2.16
C SER A 170 17.69 -10.34 2.45
N ASN A 171 18.87 -10.59 3.01
CA ASN A 171 19.85 -9.56 3.35
C ASN A 171 19.35 -8.44 4.30
N PHE A 172 18.20 -8.61 4.95
CA PHE A 172 17.76 -7.70 6.00
C PHE A 172 18.68 -7.87 7.20
N SER A 173 19.41 -6.82 7.58
CA SER A 173 20.44 -6.89 8.62
C SER A 173 19.87 -6.78 10.03
N PHE A 174 20.60 -7.32 11.01
CA PHE A 174 20.24 -7.12 12.42
C PHE A 174 20.27 -5.65 12.83
N LYS A 175 21.15 -4.84 12.22
CA LYS A 175 21.20 -3.38 12.42
C LYS A 175 19.88 -2.73 11.99
N GLN A 176 19.35 -3.07 10.82
CA GLN A 176 18.02 -2.62 10.40
C GLN A 176 16.92 -3.11 11.35
N ALA A 177 16.92 -4.40 11.69
CA ALA A 177 15.93 -4.98 12.61
C ALA A 177 15.90 -4.27 13.98
N SER A 178 17.07 -3.88 14.52
CA SER A 178 17.17 -3.20 15.81
C SER A 178 16.52 -1.81 15.86
N LYS A 179 16.19 -1.21 14.71
CA LYS A 179 15.46 0.06 14.63
C LYS A 179 13.94 -0.12 14.65
N LEU A 180 13.45 -1.33 14.46
CA LEU A 180 12.03 -1.66 14.55
C LEU A 180 11.61 -1.73 16.02
N THR A 181 11.41 -0.56 16.63
CA THR A 181 11.00 -0.46 18.03
C THR A 181 9.56 -0.96 18.23
N PRO A 182 9.20 -1.44 19.44
CA PRO A 182 7.82 -1.86 19.71
C PRO A 182 6.77 -0.78 19.40
N ASN A 183 7.09 0.49 19.68
CA ASN A 183 6.18 1.61 19.42
C ASN A 183 5.92 1.80 17.92
N ILE A 184 6.95 1.71 17.08
CA ILE A 184 6.79 1.92 15.64
C ILE A 184 6.08 0.74 14.96
N LEU A 185 6.33 -0.48 15.45
CA LEU A 185 5.62 -1.66 15.00
C LEU A 185 4.15 -1.65 15.44
N LYS A 186 3.89 -1.20 16.67
CA LYS A 186 2.53 -0.97 17.16
C LYS A 186 1.80 0.05 16.30
N LEU A 187 2.44 1.17 15.96
CA LEU A 187 1.88 2.20 15.07
C LEU A 187 1.49 1.61 13.70
N ALA A 188 2.37 0.81 13.08
CA ALA A 188 2.07 0.14 11.82
C ALA A 188 0.90 -0.86 11.93
N ILE A 189 0.85 -1.63 13.02
CA ILE A 189 -0.24 -2.58 13.27
C ILE A 189 -1.56 -1.85 13.49
N GLU A 190 -1.59 -0.80 14.31
CA GLU A 190 -2.78 0.01 14.54
C GLU A 190 -3.29 0.65 13.24
N GLY A 191 -2.38 1.18 12.42
CA GLY A 191 -2.71 1.73 11.10
C GLY A 191 -3.33 0.70 10.17
N LEU A 192 -2.68 -0.46 9.98
CA LEU A 192 -3.08 -1.46 8.98
C LEU A 192 -4.21 -2.40 9.44
N GLN A 193 -4.21 -2.81 10.70
CA GLN A 193 -5.15 -3.80 11.26
C GLN A 193 -6.42 -3.15 11.82
N ASP A 194 -6.25 -2.04 12.54
CA ASP A 194 -7.31 -1.50 13.39
C ASP A 194 -7.98 -0.26 12.81
N SER A 195 -7.27 0.45 11.93
CA SER A 195 -7.67 1.78 11.47
C SER A 195 -7.86 1.88 9.95
N PHE A 196 -7.59 0.83 9.17
CA PHE A 196 -7.72 0.86 7.72
C PHE A 196 -8.74 -0.18 7.22
N PRO A 197 -9.63 0.15 6.26
CA PRO A 197 -10.67 -0.76 5.77
C PRO A 197 -10.16 -1.86 4.80
N ALA A 198 -8.92 -2.31 4.93
CA ALA A 198 -8.36 -3.38 4.10
C ALA A 198 -8.64 -4.77 4.68
N ARG A 199 -8.80 -5.74 3.78
CA ARG A 199 -8.90 -7.17 4.11
C ARG A 199 -7.63 -7.87 3.67
N PHE A 200 -6.69 -8.10 4.59
CA PHE A 200 -5.49 -8.89 4.28
C PHE A 200 -5.79 -10.38 4.28
N GLY A 201 -5.61 -11.06 3.14
CA GLY A 201 -5.75 -12.51 3.00
C GLY A 201 -4.58 -13.28 3.62
N GLY A 202 -3.41 -12.66 3.68
CA GLY A 202 -2.16 -13.25 4.18
C GLY A 202 -1.03 -12.22 4.23
N ILE A 203 -0.12 -12.40 5.18
CA ILE A 203 1.13 -11.67 5.35
C ILE A 203 2.24 -12.72 5.36
N HIS A 204 3.05 -12.73 4.30
CA HIS A 204 4.00 -13.77 3.99
C HIS A 204 5.41 -13.25 4.17
N PHE A 205 6.15 -13.82 5.11
CA PHE A 205 7.57 -13.55 5.29
C PHE A 205 8.36 -14.64 4.58
N VAL A 206 9.27 -14.24 3.69
CA VAL A 206 10.20 -15.15 3.01
C VAL A 206 11.62 -14.76 3.34
N ASN A 207 12.53 -15.74 3.27
CA ASN A 207 13.96 -15.59 3.53
C ASN A 207 14.27 -14.95 4.89
N GLN A 208 13.38 -15.12 5.88
CA GLN A 208 13.53 -14.49 7.17
C GLN A 208 14.64 -15.16 8.01
N PRO A 209 15.51 -14.37 8.65
CA PRO A 209 16.62 -14.85 9.48
C PRO A 209 16.12 -15.34 10.85
N TRP A 210 17.01 -15.98 11.61
CA TRP A 210 16.72 -16.60 12.90
C TRP A 210 16.05 -15.66 13.93
N TYR A 211 16.35 -14.36 13.89
CA TYR A 211 15.80 -13.37 14.83
C TYR A 211 14.35 -12.93 14.53
N ILE A 212 13.71 -13.43 13.46
CA ILE A 212 12.28 -13.17 13.21
C ILE A 212 11.40 -13.58 14.40
N HIS A 213 11.76 -14.64 15.12
CA HIS A 213 10.97 -15.13 16.24
C HIS A 213 10.96 -14.15 17.42
N ALA A 214 12.08 -13.47 17.66
CA ALA A 214 12.15 -12.40 18.64
C ALA A 214 11.27 -11.21 18.22
N MET A 215 11.35 -10.81 16.95
CA MET A 215 10.51 -9.75 16.40
C MET A 215 9.02 -10.10 16.46
N TYR A 216 8.65 -11.33 16.11
CA TYR A 216 7.28 -11.83 16.21
C TYR A 216 6.77 -11.78 17.66
N THR A 217 7.62 -12.12 18.63
CA THR A 217 7.28 -12.06 20.06
C THR A 217 7.00 -10.62 20.51
N ILE A 218 7.74 -9.64 19.99
CA ILE A 218 7.52 -8.21 20.26
C ILE A 218 6.16 -7.74 19.72
N ILE A 219 5.78 -8.16 18.51
CA ILE A 219 4.53 -7.69 17.89
C ILE A 219 3.29 -8.50 18.30
N LYS A 220 3.46 -9.74 18.73
CA LYS A 220 2.36 -10.66 19.10
C LYS A 220 1.32 -10.07 20.05
N PRO A 221 1.67 -9.23 21.06
CA PRO A 221 0.68 -8.58 21.93
C PRO A 221 -0.24 -7.58 21.21
N PHE A 222 0.20 -7.00 20.09
CA PHE A 222 -0.56 -6.03 19.31
C PHE A 222 -1.42 -6.68 18.21
N LEU A 223 -1.19 -7.96 17.91
CA LEU A 223 -1.87 -8.68 16.83
C LEU A 223 -3.17 -9.34 17.33
N LYS A 224 -4.26 -9.09 16.60
CA LYS A 224 -5.53 -9.82 16.77
C LYS A 224 -5.40 -11.26 16.29
N ASP A 225 -6.20 -12.16 16.85
CA ASP A 225 -6.23 -13.60 16.50
C ASP A 225 -6.31 -13.86 15.00
N LYS A 226 -7.17 -13.09 14.31
CA LYS A 226 -7.37 -13.19 12.88
C LYS A 226 -6.10 -12.86 12.09
N THR A 227 -5.36 -11.84 12.51
CA THR A 227 -4.10 -11.44 11.88
C THR A 227 -3.00 -12.44 12.18
N ARG A 228 -2.91 -12.95 13.43
CA ARG A 228 -1.94 -13.99 13.81
C ARG A 228 -2.07 -15.24 12.94
N LYS A 229 -3.30 -15.67 12.65
CA LYS A 229 -3.60 -16.81 11.76
C LYS A 229 -3.28 -16.56 10.28
N ARG A 230 -3.01 -15.31 9.90
CA ARG A 230 -2.72 -14.88 8.53
C ARG A 230 -1.26 -14.49 8.34
N ILE A 231 -0.42 -14.63 9.36
CA ILE A 231 1.02 -14.46 9.24
C ILE A 231 1.64 -15.82 8.94
N PHE A 232 2.37 -15.89 7.83
CA PHE A 232 3.05 -17.09 7.35
C PHE A 232 4.55 -16.85 7.30
N LEU A 233 5.33 -17.75 7.89
CA LEU A 233 6.79 -17.69 7.92
C LEU A 233 7.32 -18.84 7.04
N HIS A 234 7.80 -18.51 5.84
CA HIS A 234 8.16 -19.51 4.82
C HIS A 234 9.63 -19.96 4.91
N GLY A 235 10.48 -19.14 5.53
CA GLY A 235 11.93 -19.38 5.55
C GLY A 235 12.46 -19.28 4.13
N ASN A 236 13.42 -20.15 3.79
CA ASN A 236 13.98 -20.21 2.43
C ASN A 236 13.19 -21.15 1.50
N ASN A 237 12.05 -21.69 1.95
CA ASN A 237 11.26 -22.65 1.19
C ASN A 237 10.09 -21.97 0.47
N LEU A 238 10.34 -21.49 -0.75
CA LEU A 238 9.33 -20.85 -1.59
C LEU A 238 8.18 -21.80 -1.96
N ASN A 239 8.35 -23.13 -1.93
CA ASN A 239 7.23 -24.05 -2.18
C ASN A 239 6.08 -23.85 -1.18
N SER A 240 6.39 -23.48 0.07
CA SER A 240 5.37 -23.19 1.07
C SER A 240 4.61 -21.88 0.80
N LEU A 241 5.24 -20.93 0.10
CA LEU A 241 4.57 -19.74 -0.43
C LEU A 241 3.68 -20.15 -1.61
N HIS A 242 4.19 -20.99 -2.52
CA HIS A 242 3.49 -21.45 -3.72
C HIS A 242 2.23 -22.29 -3.44
N GLN A 243 2.16 -22.92 -2.26
CA GLN A 243 0.95 -23.57 -1.78
C GLN A 243 -0.20 -22.59 -1.47
N LEU A 244 0.11 -21.32 -1.24
CA LEU A 244 -0.85 -20.28 -0.87
C LEU A 244 -1.05 -19.23 -1.97
N ILE A 245 -0.05 -19.03 -2.83
CA ILE A 245 -0.06 -18.06 -3.93
C ILE A 245 0.50 -18.74 -5.17
N GLN A 246 -0.26 -18.74 -6.26
CA GLN A 246 0.18 -19.38 -7.51
C GLN A 246 1.45 -18.73 -8.08
N PRO A 247 2.46 -19.51 -8.52
CA PRO A 247 3.70 -18.98 -9.12
C PRO A 247 3.47 -18.04 -10.30
N GLU A 248 2.37 -18.22 -11.04
CA GLU A 248 1.98 -17.40 -12.18
C GLU A 248 1.66 -15.94 -11.79
N CYS A 249 1.34 -15.71 -10.52
CA CYS A 249 1.05 -14.39 -9.96
C CYS A 249 2.29 -13.69 -9.40
N LEU A 250 3.46 -14.35 -9.41
CA LEU A 250 4.65 -13.92 -8.67
C LEU A 250 5.83 -13.62 -9.62
N PRO A 251 6.66 -12.62 -9.29
CA PRO A 251 7.93 -12.37 -9.98
C PRO A 251 9.00 -13.41 -9.61
N SER A 252 10.07 -13.44 -10.41
CA SER A 252 11.14 -14.43 -10.30
C SER A 252 11.84 -14.48 -8.93
N GLU A 253 11.90 -13.37 -8.20
CA GLU A 253 12.45 -13.24 -6.85
C GLU A 253 11.72 -14.14 -5.85
N PHE A 254 10.44 -14.42 -6.08
CA PHE A 254 9.62 -15.32 -5.28
C PHE A 254 9.40 -16.67 -5.97
N GLY A 255 10.25 -17.03 -6.94
CA GLY A 255 10.19 -18.29 -7.67
C GLY A 255 8.97 -18.41 -8.58
N GLY A 256 8.39 -17.27 -9.00
CA GLY A 256 7.25 -17.23 -9.92
C GLY A 256 7.66 -17.14 -11.39
N THR A 257 6.66 -16.99 -12.27
CA THR A 257 6.86 -16.95 -13.73
C THR A 257 6.82 -15.54 -14.33
N LEU A 258 6.48 -14.52 -13.54
CA LEU A 258 6.54 -13.13 -13.98
C LEU A 258 8.01 -12.65 -14.04
N PRO A 259 8.33 -11.63 -14.86
CA PRO A 259 9.67 -11.04 -14.87
C PRO A 259 10.08 -10.51 -13.48
N PRO A 260 11.38 -10.24 -13.28
CA PRO A 260 11.86 -9.54 -12.09
C PRO A 260 11.05 -8.28 -11.82
N TYR A 261 10.77 -8.00 -10.55
CA TYR A 261 9.93 -6.87 -10.19
C TYR A 261 10.69 -5.55 -10.40
N ASP A 262 10.12 -4.66 -11.22
CA ASP A 262 10.62 -3.30 -11.38
C ASP A 262 10.18 -2.45 -10.18
N MET A 263 11.13 -2.15 -9.29
CA MET A 263 10.89 -1.43 -8.03
C MET A 263 10.24 -0.05 -8.24
N GLY A 264 10.51 0.61 -9.37
CA GLY A 264 10.01 1.95 -9.66
C GLY A 264 8.62 1.98 -10.31
N ILE A 265 8.09 0.84 -10.77
CA ILE A 265 6.85 0.80 -11.55
C ILE A 265 5.66 1.40 -10.80
N TRP A 266 5.56 1.13 -9.51
CA TRP A 266 4.47 1.64 -8.68
C TRP A 266 4.61 3.15 -8.44
N ALA A 267 5.83 3.63 -8.16
CA ALA A 267 6.09 5.06 -8.02
C ALA A 267 5.71 5.83 -9.29
N ARG A 268 6.14 5.34 -10.48
CA ARG A 268 5.78 5.93 -11.78
C ARG A 268 4.27 5.91 -12.03
N THR A 269 3.58 4.85 -11.62
CA THR A 269 2.12 4.75 -11.73
C THR A 269 1.42 5.86 -10.92
N LEU A 270 1.91 6.16 -9.72
CA LEU A 270 1.33 7.19 -8.86
C LEU A 270 1.75 8.62 -9.22
N LEU A 271 2.99 8.82 -9.67
CA LEU A 271 3.55 10.13 -10.01
C LEU A 271 3.17 10.60 -11.42
N GLY A 272 2.76 9.68 -12.29
CA GLY A 272 2.32 9.98 -13.65
C GLY A 272 3.46 10.07 -14.68
N PRO A 273 3.12 10.28 -15.96
CA PRO A 273 4.05 10.19 -17.10
C PRO A 273 5.06 11.35 -17.18
N ASP A 274 4.80 12.47 -16.51
CA ASP A 274 5.73 13.62 -16.45
C ASP A 274 6.92 13.37 -15.50
N TYR A 275 6.91 12.23 -14.80
CA TYR A 275 7.98 11.80 -13.93
C TYR A 275 9.11 11.09 -14.71
N ASN A 276 10.34 11.63 -14.62
CA ASN A 276 11.52 11.05 -15.26
C ASN A 276 12.53 10.55 -14.21
N ASP A 277 12.73 9.23 -14.14
CA ASP A 277 13.70 8.53 -13.28
C ASP A 277 15.14 9.06 -13.46
N GLU A 278 15.51 9.43 -14.69
CA GLU A 278 16.90 9.76 -15.04
C GLU A 278 17.38 11.07 -14.41
N THR A 279 16.50 12.04 -14.18
CA THR A 279 16.91 13.34 -13.64
C THR A 279 17.16 13.25 -12.14
N GLU A 280 16.35 12.49 -11.39
CA GLU A 280 16.38 12.50 -9.92
C GLU A 280 17.32 11.45 -9.33
N TYR A 281 17.45 10.28 -9.95
CA TYR A 281 18.43 9.27 -9.53
C TYR A 281 19.87 9.76 -9.75
N THR A 282 20.13 10.41 -10.89
CA THR A 282 21.45 11.00 -11.18
C THR A 282 21.75 12.17 -10.25
N LEU A 283 20.78 13.06 -9.97
CA LEU A 283 20.96 14.18 -9.03
C LEU A 283 21.21 13.70 -7.59
N THR A 284 20.54 12.64 -7.13
CA THR A 284 20.73 12.10 -5.78
C THR A 284 22.01 11.29 -5.65
N TYR A 285 22.36 10.49 -6.66
CA TYR A 285 23.64 9.77 -6.73
C TYR A 285 24.82 10.75 -6.79
N ASP A 286 24.76 11.77 -7.65
CA ASP A 286 25.80 12.78 -7.76
C ASP A 286 25.90 13.65 -6.51
N ALA A 287 24.78 14.05 -5.88
CA ALA A 287 24.82 14.82 -4.63
C ALA A 287 25.44 14.06 -3.45
N LEU A 288 25.27 12.72 -3.41
CA LEU A 288 25.88 11.86 -2.40
C LEU A 288 27.37 11.64 -2.65
N HIS A 289 27.78 11.42 -3.91
CA HIS A 289 29.18 11.22 -4.27
C HIS A 289 30.02 12.51 -4.35
N VAL A 290 29.40 13.67 -4.56
CA VAL A 290 30.07 14.97 -4.45
C VAL A 290 30.40 15.30 -2.97
N ARG A 291 29.59 14.85 -2.01
CA ARG A 291 29.89 15.03 -0.57
C ARG A 291 31.04 14.14 -0.07
N GLU A 292 31.27 12.98 -0.68
CA GLU A 292 32.40 12.12 -0.36
C GLU A 292 33.72 12.57 -0.99
N ASN A 293 33.68 13.39 -2.06
CA ASN A 293 34.86 13.85 -2.80
C ASN A 293 35.31 15.29 -2.50
N CYS A 294 34.77 15.97 -1.49
CA CYS A 294 35.37 17.19 -0.95
C CYS A 294 36.61 16.86 -0.09
N GLY A 295 37.61 16.25 -0.72
CA GLY A 295 38.84 15.75 -0.12
C GLY A 295 39.97 15.64 -1.14
N GLY A 296 40.22 16.72 -1.88
CA GLY A 296 41.50 16.96 -2.58
C GLY A 296 41.69 16.32 -3.96
N GLY A 297 42.18 17.12 -4.90
CA GLY A 297 42.95 16.63 -6.05
C GLY A 297 42.39 16.98 -7.43
N ASP A 298 43.07 17.93 -8.06
CA ASP A 298 43.01 18.34 -9.47
C ASP A 298 43.07 17.16 -10.47
N LYS A 299 42.27 17.19 -11.55
CA LYS A 299 42.72 17.04 -12.96
C LYS A 299 41.62 16.85 -14.02
N ASP A 300 41.79 17.65 -15.06
CA ASP A 300 41.58 17.44 -16.51
C ASP A 300 40.20 17.15 -17.10
N MET A 301 39.77 18.15 -17.87
CA MET A 301 38.57 18.26 -18.68
C MET A 301 38.81 17.65 -20.06
N MET A 302 38.01 16.65 -20.48
CA MET A 302 38.00 16.18 -21.86
C MET A 302 36.57 16.14 -22.42
N LYS A 303 36.33 17.03 -23.40
CA LYS A 303 35.09 17.17 -24.15
C LYS A 303 34.88 15.96 -25.06
N ARG A 304 33.66 15.42 -25.11
CA ARG A 304 33.21 14.57 -26.23
C ARG A 304 31.83 14.98 -26.72
N SER A 305 31.76 15.15 -28.04
CA SER A 305 30.72 15.80 -28.82
C SER A 305 29.39 15.04 -28.85
N GLN A 306 28.28 15.80 -28.85
CA GLN A 306 26.92 15.33 -29.11
C GLN A 306 26.68 15.13 -30.62
N SER A 307 25.87 14.13 -30.95
CA SER A 307 25.19 14.01 -32.25
C SER A 307 23.74 13.64 -31.98
N ALA A 308 22.85 14.58 -32.27
CA ALA A 308 21.40 14.48 -32.10
C ALA A 308 20.74 13.70 -33.26
N VAL A 309 19.68 12.97 -32.94
CA VAL A 309 18.64 12.57 -33.91
C VAL A 309 17.28 12.72 -33.20
N GLU A 310 16.39 13.54 -33.76
CA GLU A 310 15.04 13.79 -33.26
C GLU A 310 14.05 12.66 -33.59
N PRO A 311 12.93 12.52 -32.81
CA PRO A 311 12.01 11.38 -32.90
C PRO A 311 10.78 11.65 -33.79
N GLY A 312 10.32 10.58 -34.46
CA GLY A 312 9.07 10.53 -35.21
C GLY A 312 7.85 10.34 -34.31
N THR A 313 6.82 11.13 -34.61
CA THR A 313 5.55 11.30 -33.91
C THR A 313 4.65 10.06 -33.95
N LEU A 314 4.09 9.63 -32.82
CA LEU A 314 2.88 8.78 -32.77
C LEU A 314 1.94 9.20 -31.64
N ARG A 315 0.64 9.14 -31.97
CA ARG A 315 -0.49 9.87 -31.39
C ARG A 315 -0.90 9.39 -29.98
N GLN A 316 -1.26 10.39 -29.16
CA GLN A 316 -1.98 10.28 -27.89
C GLN A 316 -3.39 9.68 -28.06
N THR A 317 -3.74 8.79 -27.13
CA THR A 317 -5.14 8.59 -26.70
C THR A 317 -5.21 9.02 -25.24
N GLU A 318 -5.96 10.08 -24.99
CA GLU A 318 -6.21 10.64 -23.66
C GLU A 318 -6.91 9.61 -22.76
N ARG A 319 -6.32 9.31 -21.61
CA ARG A 319 -7.02 8.74 -20.45
C ARG A 319 -7.00 9.80 -19.37
N GLU A 320 -8.19 10.19 -18.94
CA GLU A 320 -8.41 11.11 -17.82
C GLU A 320 -7.73 10.55 -16.56
N THR A 321 -6.67 11.23 -16.12
CA THR A 321 -5.97 10.94 -14.87
C THR A 321 -6.87 11.30 -13.70
N SER A 322 -7.37 10.28 -13.00
CA SER A 322 -8.10 10.41 -11.74
C SER A 322 -7.10 10.82 -10.65
N THR A 323 -7.05 12.09 -10.29
CA THR A 323 -6.36 12.53 -9.07
C THR A 323 -7.19 12.07 -7.86
N PRO A 324 -6.66 11.21 -6.98
CA PRO A 324 -7.36 10.87 -5.76
C PRO A 324 -7.48 12.14 -4.92
N LEU A 325 -8.72 12.51 -4.57
CA LEU A 325 -9.03 13.60 -3.65
C LEU A 325 -8.56 13.22 -2.24
N LEU A 326 -7.25 13.35 -2.04
CA LEU A 326 -6.55 13.34 -0.75
C LEU A 326 -6.00 14.75 -0.50
N ALA A 327 -6.90 15.72 -0.44
CA ALA A 327 -6.57 17.04 0.09
C ALA A 327 -6.98 17.06 1.57
N LEU A 328 -5.97 17.02 2.45
CA LEU A 328 -6.06 17.65 3.78
C LEU A 328 -5.81 19.15 3.62
N ASP A 329 -6.64 19.80 2.82
CA ASP A 329 -6.78 21.25 2.79
C ASP A 329 -8.22 21.60 3.17
#